data_AF-A0A1J5MHJ2-F1
#
_entry.id   AF-A0A1J5MHJ2-F1
#
_cell.length_a   1.000
_cell.length_b   1.000
_cell.length_c   1.000
_cell.angle_alpha   90.00
_cell.angle_beta   90.00
_cell.angle_gamma   90.00
#
_symmetry.space_group_name_H-M   'P 1'
#
loop_
_entity.id
_entity.type
_entity.pdbx_description
1 polymer ?
#
loop_
_entity_poly.entity_id
_entity_poly.type
_entity_poly.pdbx_seq_one_letter_code
_entity_poly.pdbx_strand_id
1 'polypeptide(L)'
;LGARLPYLFATCRFAHYLKCMVRDKVGSFKSRQDMESWLQNWINNYVDFNADISSENEKARKPLAAAEVVVEEVEGNPGYYSSKFFLRPHYQLEGLSVSLRLVSKLPSEKGG
;
A
#
# COMPACT_ATOMS: atom_id res chain seq x y z
N LEU A 1 8.70 -7.13 6.52
CA LEU A 1 7.23 -7.14 6.25
C LEU A 1 6.71 -8.50 5.74
N GLY A 2 7.29 -9.09 4.69
CA GLY A 2 6.75 -10.30 4.02
C GLY A 2 6.65 -11.60 4.85
N ALA A 3 7.25 -11.66 6.05
CA ALA A 3 7.19 -12.83 6.93
C ALA A 3 5.95 -12.87 7.85
N ARG A 4 5.02 -11.91 7.74
CA ARG A 4 3.81 -11.87 8.57
C ARG A 4 2.55 -12.13 7.75
N LEU A 5 1.73 -13.05 8.25
CA LEU A 5 0.49 -13.48 7.61
C LEU A 5 -0.47 -12.33 7.23
N PRO A 6 -0.70 -11.29 8.06
CA PRO A 6 -1.61 -10.21 7.68
C PRO A 6 -1.20 -9.47 6.40
N TYR A 7 0.10 -9.17 6.24
CA TYR A 7 0.59 -8.50 5.03
C TYR A 7 0.60 -9.44 3.84
N LEU A 8 0.93 -10.72 4.06
CA LEU A 8 0.91 -11.73 3.01
C LEU A 8 -0.50 -11.93 2.46
N PHE A 9 -1.51 -12.05 3.33
CA PHE A 9 -2.91 -12.15 2.91
C PHE A 9 -3.41 -10.90 2.19
N ALA A 10 -3.02 -9.70 2.64
CA ALA A 10 -3.33 -8.46 1.94
C ALA A 10 -2.74 -8.45 0.52
N THR A 11 -1.46 -8.83 0.37
CA THR A 11 -0.82 -8.94 -0.95
C THR A 11 -1.45 -10.02 -1.85
N CYS A 12 -1.82 -11.18 -1.31
CA CYS A 12 -2.47 -12.24 -2.08
C CYS A 12 -3.84 -11.81 -2.63
N ARG A 13 -4.62 -11.04 -1.87
CA ARG A 13 -5.90 -10.47 -2.35
C ARG A 13 -5.69 -9.58 -3.58
N PHE A 14 -4.71 -8.68 -3.55
CA PHE A 14 -4.39 -7.83 -4.71
C PHE A 14 -3.88 -8.65 -5.89
N ALA A 15 -3.06 -9.67 -5.65
CA ALA A 15 -2.58 -10.57 -6.70
C ALA A 15 -3.74 -11.30 -7.41
N HIS A 16 -4.74 -11.77 -6.66
CA HIS A 16 -5.94 -12.39 -7.24
C HIS A 16 -6.74 -11.42 -8.11
N TYR A 17 -6.95 -10.19 -7.64
CA TYR A 17 -7.62 -9.16 -8.44
C TYR A 17 -6.85 -8.86 -9.73
N LEU A 18 -5.55 -8.62 -9.63
CA LEU A 18 -4.69 -8.34 -10.79
C LEU A 18 -4.73 -9.47 -11.82
N LYS A 19 -4.68 -10.73 -11.38
CA LYS A 19 -4.74 -11.88 -12.30
C LYS A 19 -6.01 -11.88 -13.14
N CYS A 20 -7.16 -11.60 -12.54
CA CYS A 20 -8.44 -11.58 -13.25
C CYS A 20 -8.56 -10.34 -14.16
N MET A 21 -8.27 -9.14 -13.64
CA MET A 21 -8.49 -7.90 -14.41
C MET A 21 -7.50 -7.76 -15.57
N VAL A 22 -6.23 -8.08 -15.37
CA VAL A 22 -5.21 -7.96 -16.42
C VAL A 22 -5.48 -8.96 -17.54
N ARG A 23 -5.93 -10.18 -17.22
CA ARG A 23 -6.34 -11.18 -18.21
C ARG A 23 -7.42 -10.63 -19.13
N ASP A 24 -8.43 -9.98 -18.58
CA ASP A 24 -9.57 -9.45 -19.34
C ASP A 24 -9.20 -8.19 -20.14
N LYS A 25 -8.04 -7.59 -19.86
CA LYS A 25 -7.51 -6.39 -20.53
C LYS A 25 -6.35 -6.67 -21.48
N VAL A 26 -5.95 -7.93 -21.67
CA VAL A 26 -4.94 -8.32 -22.66
C VAL A 26 -5.38 -7.84 -24.05
N GLY A 27 -4.51 -7.12 -24.76
CA GLY A 27 -4.77 -6.57 -26.09
C GLY A 27 -5.57 -5.25 -26.11
N SER A 28 -5.96 -4.69 -24.96
CA SER A 28 -6.75 -3.45 -24.90
C SER A 28 -5.93 -2.17 -24.72
N PHE A 29 -4.70 -2.26 -24.22
CA PHE A 29 -3.84 -1.10 -23.97
C PHE A 29 -3.01 -0.74 -25.19
N LYS A 30 -2.90 0.57 -25.45
CA LYS A 30 -2.16 1.12 -26.60
C LYS A 30 -0.71 1.48 -26.26
N SER A 31 -0.42 1.78 -24.99
CA SER A 31 0.92 2.15 -24.53
C SER A 31 1.21 1.70 -23.10
N ARG A 32 2.50 1.66 -22.74
CA ARG A 32 3.00 1.49 -21.37
C ARG A 32 2.33 2.47 -20.39
N GLN A 33 2.27 3.75 -20.77
CA GLN A 33 1.73 4.84 -19.97
C GLN A 33 0.23 4.65 -19.69
N ASP A 34 -0.54 4.16 -20.68
CA ASP A 34 -1.96 3.87 -20.49
C ASP A 34 -2.15 2.75 -19.46
N MET A 35 -1.31 1.71 -19.53
CA MET A 35 -1.34 0.60 -18.58
C MET A 35 -0.97 1.05 -17.17
N GLU A 36 0.11 1.83 -17.04
CA GLU A 36 0.58 2.39 -15.76
C GLU A 36 -0.51 3.26 -15.11
N SER A 37 -1.08 4.19 -15.88
CA SER A 37 -2.15 5.08 -15.41
C SER A 37 -3.40 4.30 -15.01
N TRP A 38 -3.78 3.28 -15.78
CA TRP A 38 -4.94 2.45 -15.47
C TRP A 38 -4.73 1.62 -14.19
N LEU A 39 -3.57 0.99 -14.04
CA LEU A 39 -3.23 0.22 -12.85
C LEU A 39 -3.10 1.12 -11.61
N GLN A 40 -2.50 2.30 -11.76
CA GLN A 40 -2.38 3.29 -10.68
C GLN A 40 -3.77 3.78 -10.23
N ASN A 41 -4.66 4.11 -11.18
CA ASN A 41 -6.03 4.51 -10.86
C ASN A 41 -6.81 3.38 -10.19
N TRP A 42 -6.60 2.13 -10.61
CA TRP A 42 -7.22 0.97 -9.97
C TRP A 42 -6.77 0.82 -8.52
N ILE A 43 -5.46 0.81 -8.25
CA ILE A 43 -4.94 0.60 -6.88
C ILE A 43 -5.30 1.75 -5.94
N ASN A 44 -5.40 2.97 -6.46
CA ASN A 44 -5.80 4.15 -5.69
C ASN A 44 -7.20 4.03 -5.05
N ASN A 45 -8.08 3.16 -5.56
CA ASN A 45 -9.38 2.89 -4.92
C ASN A 45 -9.23 2.20 -3.55
N TYR A 46 -8.07 1.62 -3.27
CA TYR A 46 -7.73 0.94 -2.02
C TYR A 46 -6.75 1.74 -1.15
N VAL A 47 -6.37 2.94 -1.60
CA VAL A 47 -5.50 3.87 -0.88
C VAL A 47 -6.37 4.87 -0.13
N ASP A 48 -6.11 5.03 1.16
CA ASP A 48 -6.66 6.12 1.95
C ASP A 48 -5.61 7.22 2.10
N PHE A 49 -5.81 8.28 1.31
CA PHE A 49 -4.94 9.46 1.28
C PHE A 49 -5.02 10.30 2.56
N ASN A 50 -6.01 10.06 3.42
CA ASN A 50 -6.22 10.77 4.68
C ASN A 50 -5.99 9.87 5.90
N ALA A 51 -5.07 8.90 5.76
CA ALA A 51 -4.77 7.87 6.76
C ALA A 51 -4.58 8.40 8.20
N ASP A 52 -4.11 9.64 8.38
CA ASP A 52 -3.88 10.20 9.71
C ASP A 52 -5.18 10.54 10.46
N ILE A 53 -6.26 10.85 9.75
CA ILE A 53 -7.55 11.29 10.31
C ILE A 53 -8.70 10.31 10.06
N SER A 54 -8.53 9.36 9.15
CA SER A 54 -9.56 8.40 8.80
C SER A 54 -9.90 7.45 9.95
N SER A 55 -11.19 7.15 10.07
CA SER A 55 -11.70 6.17 11.04
C SER A 55 -11.12 4.76 10.79
N GLU A 56 -11.07 3.93 11.83
CA GLU A 56 -10.62 2.53 11.70
C GLU A 56 -11.43 1.73 10.68
N ASN A 57 -12.71 2.04 10.50
CA ASN A 57 -13.55 1.39 9.49
C ASN A 57 -13.08 1.73 8.07
N GLU A 58 -12.77 3.00 7.81
CA GLU A 58 -12.29 3.44 6.49
C GLU A 58 -10.89 2.86 6.20
N LYS A 59 -10.02 2.82 7.21
CA LYS A 59 -8.69 2.17 7.12
C LYS A 59 -8.78 0.67 6.85
N ALA A 60 -9.80 -0.01 7.39
CA ALA A 60 -10.05 -1.42 7.10
C ALA A 60 -10.57 -1.64 5.66
N ARG A 61 -11.36 -0.70 5.13
CA ARG A 61 -11.87 -0.75 3.74
C ARG A 61 -10.79 -0.41 2.71
N LYS A 62 -9.91 0.53 3.04
CA LYS A 62 -8.79 0.99 2.21
C LYS A 62 -7.48 0.67 2.93
N PRO A 63 -6.94 -0.55 2.80
CA PRO A 63 -5.84 -1.02 3.65
C PRO A 63 -4.48 -0.37 3.39
N LEU A 64 -4.36 0.45 2.34
CA LEU A 64 -3.11 1.07 1.92
C LEU A 64 -3.08 2.56 2.32
N ALA A 65 -1.96 3.00 2.89
CA ALA A 65 -1.65 4.41 3.09
C ALA A 65 -1.05 5.05 1.83
N ALA A 66 -0.35 4.26 1.01
CA ALA A 66 0.15 4.70 -0.29
C ALA A 66 0.35 3.50 -1.23
N ALA A 67 0.28 3.75 -2.53
CA ALA A 67 0.61 2.76 -3.56
C ALA A 67 1.25 3.43 -4.77
N GLU A 68 2.22 2.77 -5.36
CA GLU A 68 2.89 3.21 -6.59
C GLU A 68 3.01 2.03 -7.56
N VAL A 69 2.72 2.29 -8.83
CA VAL A 69 2.84 1.31 -9.92
C VAL A 69 3.86 1.82 -10.92
N VAL A 70 4.85 0.99 -11.21
CA VAL A 70 5.84 1.24 -12.26
C VAL A 70 5.69 0.16 -13.33
N VAL A 71 5.48 0.58 -14.57
CA VAL A 71 5.40 -0.34 -15.72
C VAL A 71 6.61 -0.12 -16.62
N GLU A 72 7.33 -1.19 -16.91
CA GLU A 72 8.50 -1.22 -17.78
C GLU A 72 8.21 -2.08 -19.01
N GLU A 73 8.69 -1.67 -20.18
CA GLU A 73 8.69 -2.52 -21.37
C GLU A 73 9.75 -3.61 -21.25
N VAL A 74 9.41 -4.82 -21.69
CA VAL A 74 10.37 -5.93 -21.74
C VAL A 74 11.16 -5.83 -23.03
N GLU A 75 12.44 -5.49 -22.91
CA GLU A 75 13.35 -5.40 -24.05
C GLU A 75 13.37 -6.72 -24.85
N GLY A 76 13.28 -6.63 -26.17
CA GLY A 76 13.25 -7.78 -27.06
C GLY A 76 11.88 -8.45 -27.24
N ASN A 77 10.83 -8.02 -26.51
CA ASN A 77 9.46 -8.57 -26.65
C ASN A 77 8.40 -7.45 -26.75
N PRO A 78 8.14 -6.91 -27.96
CA PRO A 78 7.11 -5.89 -28.16
C PRO A 78 5.74 -6.34 -27.65
N GLY A 79 5.07 -5.48 -26.88
CA GLY A 79 3.76 -5.77 -26.27
C GLY A 79 3.82 -6.51 -24.93
N TYR A 80 5.02 -6.90 -24.47
CA TYR A 80 5.22 -7.42 -23.11
C TYR A 80 5.67 -6.31 -22.18
N TYR A 81 5.00 -6.23 -21.03
CA TYR A 81 5.27 -5.24 -20.00
C TYR A 81 5.45 -5.93 -18.65
N SER A 82 6.43 -5.46 -17.87
CA SER A 82 6.62 -5.84 -16.49
C SER A 82 6.06 -4.75 -15.59
N SER A 83 5.21 -5.11 -14.63
CA SER A 83 4.67 -4.15 -13.66
C SER A 83 5.14 -4.45 -12.25
N LYS A 84 5.60 -3.41 -11.55
CA LYS A 84 6.04 -3.45 -10.15
C LYS A 84 5.06 -2.62 -9.32
N PHE A 85 4.47 -3.24 -8.31
CA PHE A 85 3.57 -2.59 -7.35
C PHE A 85 4.29 -2.40 -6.02
N PHE A 86 4.39 -1.16 -5.57
CA PHE A 86 4.88 -0.79 -4.25
C PHE A 86 3.67 -0.44 -3.38
N LEU A 87 3.43 -1.24 -2.34
CA LEU A 87 2.25 -1.11 -1.49
C LEU A 87 2.68 -0.76 -0.06
N ARG A 88 2.21 0.38 0.46
CA ARG A 88 2.46 0.81 1.84
C ARG A 88 1.19 0.65 2.69
N PRO A 89 1.15 -0.26 3.67
CA PRO A 89 -0.01 -0.43 4.55
C PRO A 89 -0.09 0.68 5.63
N HIS A 90 -1.26 0.83 6.27
CA HIS A 90 -1.51 1.84 7.32
C HIS A 90 -0.67 1.71 8.59
N TYR A 91 -0.53 0.50 9.12
CA TYR A 91 -0.07 0.31 10.48
C TYR A 91 1.12 -0.63 10.59
N GLN A 92 2.10 -0.20 11.39
CA GLN A 92 3.12 -1.01 12.05
C GLN A 92 3.47 -0.41 13.43
N LEU A 93 2.53 -0.41 14.39
CA LEU A 93 2.95 -0.37 15.79
C LEU A 93 3.35 -1.79 16.18
N GLU A 94 4.63 -2.12 16.02
CA GLU A 94 5.14 -3.49 16.23
C GLU A 94 5.54 -3.78 17.68
N GLY A 95 5.67 -2.73 18.49
CA GLY A 95 6.01 -2.84 19.89
C GLY A 95 6.07 -1.46 20.53
N LEU A 96 5.53 -1.36 21.74
CA LEU A 96 5.60 -0.17 22.59
C LEU A 96 6.32 -0.58 23.87
N SER A 97 7.50 -0.02 24.13
CA SER A 97 8.18 -0.17 25.42
C SER A 97 7.74 0.96 26.34
N VAL A 98 6.81 0.68 27.25
CA VAL A 98 6.34 1.66 28.23
C VAL A 98 7.19 1.58 29.49
N SER A 99 7.89 2.66 29.85
CA SER A 99 8.51 2.80 31.16
C SER A 99 7.66 3.71 32.05
N LEU A 100 7.07 3.17 33.11
CA LEU A 100 6.40 3.95 34.13
C LEU A 100 7.42 4.40 35.19
N ARG A 101 7.39 5.68 35.56
CA ARG A 101 8.20 6.23 36.66
C ARG A 101 7.28 6.99 37.59
N LEU A 102 7.38 6.71 38.88
CA LEU A 102 6.75 7.51 39.91
C LEU A 102 7.65 8.73 40.19
N VAL A 103 7.13 9.93 39.98
CA VAL A 103 7.85 11.19 40.24
C VAL A 103 6.97 12.12 41.04
N SER A 104 7.57 12.87 41.97
CA SER A 104 6.86 13.85 42.80
C SER A 104 6.57 15.18 42.08
N LYS A 105 7.26 15.44 40.96
CA LYS A 105 7.03 16.60 40.09
C LYS A 105 7.31 16.18 38.65
N LEU A 106 6.44 16.57 37.72
CA LEU A 106 6.61 16.19 36.31
C LEU A 106 7.86 16.85 35.73
N PRO A 107 8.65 16.15 34.89
CA PRO A 107 9.84 16.73 34.26
C PRO A 107 9.54 18.00 33.46
N SER A 108 8.36 18.08 32.85
CA SER A 108 7.87 19.26 32.12
C SER A 108 7.68 20.50 33.00
N GLU A 109 7.49 20.34 34.30
CA GLU A 109 7.31 21.45 35.26
C GLU A 109 8.61 21.91 35.93
N LYS A 110 9.76 21.29 35.59
CA LYS A 110 11.08 21.67 36.10
C LYS A 110 11.84 22.63 35.18
N GLY A 111 11.31 22.94 34.00
CA GLY A 111 11.89 23.88 33.04
C GLY A 111 11.35 25.31 33.18
N GLY A 112 11.36 25.85 34.40
CA GLY A 112 11.00 27.23 34.71
C GLY A 112 11.98 27.80 35.73
#